data_AF-A0A7W9CBU4-F1
#
_entry.id   AF-A0A7W9CBU4-F1
#
_cell.length_a   1.000
_cell.length_b   1.000
_cell.length_c   1.000
_cell.angle_alpha   90.00
_cell.angle_beta   90.00
_cell.angle_gamma   90.00
#
_symmetry.space_group_name_H-M   'P 1'
#
loop_
_entity.id
_entity.type
_entity.pdbx_description
1 polymer ?
#
loop_
_entity_poly.entity_id
_entity_poly.type
_entity_poly.pdbx_seq_one_letter_code
_entity_poly.pdbx_strand_id
1 'polypeptide(L)'
;MSPTDPFRVMFVCTGNICRSPMAEVVFRDLAEHQGVGPLIVSRSAGTGEWHVGERADVRTLEALERRGYDGTAHRAKQFTAASFAENDLIVALDRTHERILRQWARDEDDEGKVTLLLAFDRFAEGLDVPDPYYADTAMFDAVLAMIETATRGLFRQLEPALRQGRRTPRTPRI
;
A
#
# COMPACT_ATOMS: atom_id res chain seq x y z
N MET A 1 -17.63 9.40 7.84
CA MET A 1 -17.57 8.00 7.38
C MET A 1 -18.91 7.36 7.66
N SER A 2 -19.61 6.89 6.63
CA SER A 2 -20.77 6.03 6.83
C SER A 2 -20.27 4.67 7.35
N PRO A 3 -21.03 3.92 8.15
CA PRO A 3 -20.60 2.63 8.73
C PRO A 3 -20.37 1.49 7.71
N THR A 4 -20.21 1.82 6.42
CA THR A 4 -20.15 0.90 5.28
C THR A 4 -19.06 1.21 4.25
N ASP A 5 -18.34 2.32 4.38
CA ASP A 5 -17.29 2.66 3.39
C ASP A 5 -16.01 1.87 3.71
N PRO A 6 -15.41 1.19 2.73
CA PRO A 6 -14.16 0.46 2.95
C PRO A 6 -13.02 1.45 3.19
N PHE A 7 -12.08 1.05 4.04
CA PHE A 7 -10.86 1.80 4.34
C PHE A 7 -9.90 1.70 3.16
N ARG A 8 -9.42 2.85 2.66
CA ARG A 8 -8.67 2.95 1.41
C ARG A 8 -7.21 3.25 1.67
N VAL A 9 -6.34 2.33 1.23
CA VAL A 9 -4.88 2.42 1.39
C VAL A 9 -4.23 2.58 0.02
N MET A 10 -3.37 3.59 -0.12
CA MET A 10 -2.61 3.87 -1.33
C MET A 10 -1.11 3.66 -1.10
N PHE A 11 -0.49 2.71 -1.78
CA PHE A 11 0.95 2.51 -1.76
C PHE A 11 1.65 3.33 -2.85
N VAL A 12 2.72 4.04 -2.51
CA VAL A 12 3.36 4.99 -3.43
C VAL A 12 4.86 4.77 -3.56
N CYS A 13 5.31 4.50 -4.79
CA CYS A 13 6.73 4.51 -5.15
C CYS A 13 7.01 5.49 -6.30
N THR A 14 8.14 5.36 -7.01
CA THR A 14 8.51 6.31 -8.07
C THR A 14 7.70 6.05 -9.34
N GLY A 15 7.89 4.89 -9.98
CA GLY A 15 7.29 4.59 -11.29
C GLY A 15 6.01 3.75 -11.26
N ASN A 16 5.56 3.32 -10.09
CA ASN A 16 4.41 2.41 -9.92
C ASN A 16 4.48 1.09 -10.70
N ILE A 17 5.67 0.57 -11.00
CA ILE A 17 5.82 -0.72 -11.70
C ILE A 17 6.55 -1.79 -10.87
N CYS A 18 7.25 -1.41 -9.79
CA CYS A 18 8.02 -2.35 -8.97
C CYS A 18 7.49 -2.49 -7.54
N ARG A 19 7.86 -1.55 -6.65
CA ARG A 19 7.63 -1.64 -5.20
C ARG A 19 6.17 -1.46 -4.78
N SER A 20 5.50 -0.40 -5.23
CA SER A 20 4.12 -0.15 -4.82
C SER A 20 3.09 -1.16 -5.37
N PRO A 21 3.23 -1.73 -6.59
CA PRO A 21 2.39 -2.85 -7.01
C PRO A 21 2.56 -4.11 -6.15
N MET A 22 3.79 -4.41 -5.70
CA MET A 22 4.02 -5.51 -4.77
C MET A 22 3.23 -5.31 -3.46
N ALA A 23 3.34 -4.11 -2.88
CA ALA A 23 2.65 -3.80 -1.63
C ALA A 23 1.12 -3.83 -1.79
N GLU A 24 0.58 -3.28 -2.89
CA GLU A 24 -0.85 -3.34 -3.21
C GLU A 24 -1.38 -4.77 -3.23
N VAL A 25 -0.70 -5.64 -3.98
CA VAL A 25 -1.10 -7.03 -4.20
C VAL A 25 -1.03 -7.82 -2.89
N VAL A 26 0.09 -7.72 -2.16
CA VAL A 26 0.28 -8.41 -0.88
C VAL A 26 -0.76 -7.95 0.16
N PHE A 27 -1.03 -6.65 0.25
CA PHE A 27 -2.00 -6.14 1.22
C PHE A 27 -3.43 -6.57 0.90
N ARG A 28 -3.81 -6.56 -0.39
CA ARG A 28 -5.11 -7.06 -0.85
C ARG A 28 -5.27 -8.54 -0.53
N ASP A 29 -4.28 -9.35 -0.89
CA ASP A 29 -4.28 -10.80 -0.65
C ASP A 29 -4.44 -11.11 0.84
N LEU A 30 -3.71 -10.39 1.70
CA LEU A 30 -3.81 -10.55 3.16
C LEU A 30 -5.22 -10.20 3.67
N ALA A 31 -5.84 -9.13 3.17
CA ALA A 31 -7.18 -8.73 3.55
C ALA A 31 -8.23 -9.78 3.15
N GLU A 32 -8.11 -10.34 1.95
CA GLU A 32 -8.97 -11.41 1.43
C GLU A 32 -8.85 -12.67 2.28
N HIS A 33 -7.63 -13.14 2.54
CA HIS A 33 -7.37 -14.32 3.36
C HIS A 33 -7.82 -14.18 4.82
N GLN A 34 -7.86 -12.96 5.37
CA GLN A 34 -8.36 -12.68 6.72
C GLN A 34 -9.86 -12.39 6.77
N GLY A 35 -10.57 -12.50 5.63
CA GLY A 35 -12.02 -12.31 5.55
C GLY A 35 -12.48 -10.86 5.76
N VAL A 36 -11.59 -9.89 5.54
CA VAL A 36 -11.89 -8.44 5.63
C VAL A 36 -11.75 -7.72 4.29
N GLY A 37 -11.55 -8.45 3.18
CA GLY A 37 -11.45 -7.89 1.83
C GLY A 37 -12.52 -6.83 1.50
N PRO A 38 -13.83 -7.04 1.79
CA PRO A 38 -14.86 -6.02 1.53
C PRO A 38 -14.73 -4.73 2.35
N LEU A 39 -13.91 -4.72 3.41
CA LEU A 39 -13.70 -3.57 4.29
C LEU A 39 -12.45 -2.77 3.92
N ILE A 40 -11.68 -3.23 2.93
CA ILE A 40 -10.43 -2.60 2.50
C ILE A 40 -10.47 -2.38 0.99
N VAL A 41 -9.91 -1.26 0.56
CA VAL A 41 -9.49 -1.06 -0.82
C VAL A 41 -7.99 -0.81 -0.83
N SER A 42 -7.24 -1.70 -1.50
CA SER A 42 -5.80 -1.57 -1.73
C SER A 42 -5.56 -1.00 -3.12
N ARG A 43 -4.72 0.04 -3.23
CA ARG A 43 -4.34 0.69 -4.49
C ARG A 43 -2.86 1.02 -4.48
N SER A 44 -2.28 1.26 -5.64
CA SER A 44 -0.96 1.87 -5.75
C SER A 44 -0.87 2.96 -6.81
N ALA A 45 0.13 3.81 -6.64
CA ALA A 45 0.48 4.90 -7.55
C ALA A 45 1.99 5.18 -7.54
N GLY A 46 2.40 6.08 -8.43
CA GLY A 46 3.77 6.56 -8.60
C GLY A 46 3.86 8.06 -8.39
N THR A 47 4.96 8.56 -7.85
CA THR A 47 5.25 10.01 -7.88
C THR A 47 5.61 10.49 -9.29
N GLY A 48 6.02 9.58 -10.17
CA GLY A 48 6.24 9.84 -11.58
C GLY A 48 5.09 9.41 -12.49
N GLU A 49 5.09 9.92 -13.71
CA GLU A 49 4.11 9.56 -14.75
C GLU A 49 4.66 8.64 -15.85
N TRP A 50 5.95 8.28 -15.80
CA TRP A 50 6.67 7.60 -16.89
C TRP A 50 6.03 6.30 -17.38
N HIS A 51 5.34 5.57 -16.50
CA HIS A 51 4.78 4.25 -16.79
C HIS A 51 3.25 4.22 -16.74
N VAL A 52 2.56 5.37 -16.75
CA VAL A 52 1.10 5.39 -16.61
C VAL A 52 0.43 4.52 -17.68
N GLY A 53 -0.43 3.60 -17.23
CA GLY A 53 -1.14 2.64 -18.08
C GLY A 53 -0.37 1.34 -18.37
N GLU A 54 0.92 1.26 -18.04
CA GLU A 54 1.71 0.04 -18.20
C GLU A 54 1.35 -1.01 -17.15
N ARG A 55 1.73 -2.26 -17.44
CA ARG A 55 1.69 -3.34 -16.44
C ARG A 55 2.81 -3.13 -15.42
N ALA A 56 2.75 -3.84 -14.29
CA ALA A 56 3.92 -3.95 -13.42
C ALA A 56 5.11 -4.55 -14.20
N ASP A 57 6.33 -4.25 -13.74
CA ASP A 57 7.57 -4.79 -14.29
C ASP A 57 7.48 -6.32 -14.34
N VAL A 58 7.98 -6.92 -15.42
CA VAL A 58 7.92 -8.38 -15.61
C VAL A 58 8.56 -9.11 -14.43
N ARG A 59 9.68 -8.61 -13.90
CA ARG A 59 10.39 -9.20 -12.75
C ARG A 59 9.58 -9.06 -11.45
N THR A 60 8.78 -8.00 -11.33
CA THR A 60 7.82 -7.84 -10.23
C THR A 60 6.69 -8.86 -10.34
N LEU A 61 6.13 -9.08 -11.53
CA LEU A 61 5.10 -10.08 -11.76
C LEU A 61 5.63 -11.49 -11.47
N GLU A 62 6.83 -11.82 -11.94
CA GLU A 62 7.48 -13.11 -11.69
C GLU A 62 7.77 -13.32 -10.18
N ALA A 63 8.23 -12.28 -9.47
CA ALA A 63 8.45 -12.37 -8.03
C ALA A 63 7.15 -12.61 -7.24
N LEU A 64 6.08 -11.90 -7.61
CA LEU A 64 4.74 -12.09 -7.05
C LEU A 64 4.23 -13.51 -7.30
N GLU A 65 4.34 -13.98 -8.55
CA GLU A 65 3.91 -15.33 -8.96
C GLU A 65 4.67 -16.43 -8.20
N ARG A 66 6.00 -16.30 -8.05
CA ARG A 66 6.82 -17.24 -7.24
C ARG A 66 6.36 -17.35 -5.79
N ARG A 67 5.70 -16.32 -5.25
CA ARG A 67 5.14 -16.30 -3.89
C ARG A 67 3.65 -16.62 -3.84
N GLY A 68 3.02 -16.93 -4.98
CA GLY A 68 1.61 -17.31 -5.07
C GLY A 68 0.63 -16.15 -5.22
N TYR A 69 1.11 -14.94 -5.54
CA TYR A 69 0.27 -13.77 -5.74
C TYR A 69 0.01 -13.48 -7.24
N ASP A 70 -1.15 -12.91 -7.56
CA ASP A 70 -1.46 -12.40 -8.90
C ASP A 70 -1.43 -10.87 -8.96
N GLY A 71 -0.41 -10.33 -9.65
CA GLY A 71 -0.26 -8.91 -9.95
C GLY A 71 -0.65 -8.50 -11.38
N THR A 72 -1.13 -9.42 -12.21
CA THR A 72 -1.27 -9.19 -13.67
C THR A 72 -2.31 -8.13 -14.05
N ALA A 73 -3.31 -7.92 -13.18
CA ALA A 73 -4.33 -6.89 -13.32
C ALA A 73 -3.82 -5.46 -13.05
N HIS A 74 -2.66 -5.31 -12.39
CA HIS A 74 -2.13 -4.00 -12.05
C HIS A 74 -1.89 -3.14 -13.30
N ARG A 75 -2.23 -1.84 -13.19
CA ARG A 75 -1.90 -0.82 -14.18
C ARG A 75 -1.36 0.40 -13.47
N ALA A 76 -0.18 0.84 -13.90
CA ALA A 76 0.52 1.94 -13.28
C ALA A 76 -0.26 3.25 -13.42
N LYS A 77 -0.25 4.06 -12.37
CA LYS A 77 -0.95 5.34 -12.25
C LYS A 77 -0.06 6.35 -11.55
N GLN A 78 -0.25 7.62 -11.87
CA GLN A 78 0.39 8.70 -11.15
C GLN A 78 -0.44 9.08 -9.92
N PHE A 79 0.24 9.38 -8.82
CA PHE A 79 -0.37 9.98 -7.65
C PHE A 79 -0.74 11.44 -7.96
N THR A 80 -1.93 11.87 -7.54
CA THR A 80 -2.42 13.24 -7.78
C THR A 80 -2.93 13.86 -6.49
N ALA A 81 -3.18 15.17 -6.49
CA ALA A 81 -3.78 15.84 -5.33
C ALA A 81 -5.16 15.23 -4.95
N ALA A 82 -5.92 14.73 -5.93
CA ALA A 82 -7.19 14.04 -5.66
C ALA A 82 -6.99 12.72 -4.89
N SER A 83 -5.84 12.07 -5.03
CA SER A 83 -5.50 10.84 -4.32
C SER A 83 -5.50 11.02 -2.79
N PHE A 84 -5.24 12.22 -2.27
CA PHE A 84 -5.37 12.49 -0.84
C PHE A 84 -6.82 12.46 -0.34
N ALA A 85 -7.77 12.95 -1.15
CA ALA A 85 -9.19 12.95 -0.78
C ALA A 85 -9.82 11.56 -0.93
N GLU A 86 -9.26 10.73 -1.81
CA GLU A 86 -9.77 9.40 -2.12
C GLU A 86 -9.25 8.29 -1.20
N ASN A 87 -8.26 8.57 -0.35
CA ASN A 87 -7.62 7.54 0.49
C ASN A 87 -7.53 7.98 1.95
N ASP A 88 -7.69 7.01 2.85
CA ASP A 88 -7.60 7.20 4.29
C ASP A 88 -6.15 7.09 4.78
N LEU A 89 -5.32 6.35 4.05
CA LEU A 89 -3.90 6.15 4.36
C LEU A 89 -3.06 6.13 3.08
N ILE A 90 -1.92 6.83 3.11
CA ILE A 90 -0.94 6.86 2.03
C ILE A 90 0.38 6.33 2.55
N VAL A 91 0.88 5.26 1.93
CA VAL A 91 2.05 4.51 2.38
C VAL A 91 3.18 4.67 1.36
N ALA A 92 4.15 5.50 1.72
CA ALA A 92 5.37 5.73 0.96
C ALA A 92 6.34 4.54 1.10
N LEU A 93 6.97 4.15 -0.01
CA LEU A 93 7.91 3.02 -0.03
C LEU A 93 9.34 3.42 0.36
N ASP A 94 9.66 4.72 0.37
CA ASP A 94 10.91 5.26 0.90
C ASP A 94 10.74 6.73 1.31
N ARG A 95 11.73 7.28 1.99
CA ARG A 95 11.74 8.67 2.47
C ARG A 95 11.71 9.71 1.36
N THR A 96 12.16 9.36 0.15
CA THR A 96 12.05 10.27 -1.00
C THR A 96 10.60 10.39 -1.45
N HIS A 97 9.86 9.29 -1.52
CA HIS A 97 8.42 9.32 -1.80
C HIS A 97 7.66 10.06 -0.70
N GLU A 98 7.95 9.79 0.57
CA GLU A 98 7.33 10.50 1.68
C GLU A 98 7.54 12.01 1.56
N ARG A 99 8.79 12.44 1.35
CA ARG A 99 9.11 13.87 1.20
C ARG A 99 8.35 14.51 0.04
N ILE A 100 8.25 13.83 -1.11
CA ILE A 100 7.50 14.32 -2.28
C ILE A 100 6.01 14.44 -1.93
N LEU A 101 5.43 13.41 -1.30
CA LEU A 101 4.02 13.40 -0.93
C LEU A 101 3.70 14.50 0.09
N ARG A 102 4.54 14.69 1.11
CA ARG A 102 4.38 15.79 2.07
C ARG A 102 4.48 17.17 1.40
N GLN A 103 5.31 17.32 0.37
CA GLN A 103 5.37 18.55 -0.43
C GLN A 103 4.12 18.79 -1.29
N TRP A 104 3.37 17.73 -1.63
CA TRP A 104 2.13 17.81 -2.39
C TRP A 104 0.87 17.88 -1.51
N ALA A 105 1.01 17.62 -0.21
CA ALA A 105 -0.07 17.79 0.75
C ALA A 105 -0.50 19.27 0.79
N ARG A 106 -1.82 19.49 0.88
CA ARG A 106 -2.41 20.84 0.83
C ARG A 106 -2.58 21.44 2.23
N ASP A 107 -2.69 20.58 3.23
CA ASP A 107 -2.97 20.89 4.62
C ASP A 107 -2.42 19.78 5.53
N GLU A 108 -2.55 19.98 6.85
CA GLU A 108 -2.08 19.05 7.88
C GLU A 108 -2.83 17.71 7.83
N ASP A 109 -4.09 17.70 7.36
CA ASP A 109 -4.88 16.48 7.22
C ASP A 109 -4.32 15.57 6.11
N ASP A 110 -3.98 16.16 4.95
CA ASP A 110 -3.31 15.44 3.86
C ASP A 110 -1.93 14.94 4.29
N GLU A 111 -1.17 15.77 5.00
CA GLU A 111 0.14 15.40 5.53
C GLU A 111 0.06 14.25 6.55
N GLY A 112 -0.95 14.28 7.43
CA GLY A 112 -1.19 13.27 8.46
C GLY A 112 -1.53 11.88 7.93
N LYS A 113 -1.95 11.76 6.66
CA LYS A 113 -2.21 10.48 5.98
C LYS A 113 -0.93 9.77 5.51
N VAL A 114 0.20 10.47 5.45
CA VAL A 114 1.43 9.95 4.85
C VAL A 114 2.30 9.25 5.90
N THR A 115 2.67 7.99 5.62
CA THR A 115 3.58 7.19 6.45
C THR A 115 4.51 6.33 5.60
N LEU A 116 5.58 5.79 6.18
CA LEU A 116 6.52 4.89 5.52
C LEU A 116 6.11 3.43 5.75
N LEU A 117 6.19 2.59 4.71
CA LEU A 117 5.86 1.17 4.83
C LEU A 117 6.71 0.47 5.91
N LEU A 118 8.01 0.71 5.91
CA LEU A 118 8.92 0.05 6.85
C LEU A 118 8.78 0.53 8.30
N ALA A 119 8.03 1.61 8.56
CA ALA A 119 7.69 1.99 9.93
C ALA A 119 6.82 0.93 10.63
N PHE A 120 6.19 0.02 9.86
CA PHE A 120 5.39 -1.08 10.38
C PHE A 120 6.16 -2.38 10.58
N ASP A 121 7.46 -2.41 10.25
CA ASP A 121 8.35 -3.53 10.55
C ASP A 121 9.24 -3.22 11.75
N ARG A 122 8.98 -3.88 12.88
CA ARG A 122 9.72 -3.74 14.14
C ARG A 122 11.19 -4.17 14.07
N PHE A 123 11.57 -4.89 13.02
CA PHE A 123 12.93 -5.40 12.82
C PHE A 123 13.67 -4.70 11.68
N ALA A 124 13.04 -3.73 11.02
CA ALA A 124 13.69 -3.02 9.93
C ALA A 124 14.89 -2.21 10.44
N GLU A 125 16.02 -2.35 9.75
CA GLU A 125 17.25 -1.61 10.03
C GLU A 125 17.24 -0.19 9.43
N GLY A 126 16.21 0.14 8.65
CA GLY A 126 16.00 1.42 8.00
C GLY A 126 14.55 1.59 7.54
N LEU A 127 14.23 2.76 6.98
CA LEU A 127 12.87 3.10 6.59
C LEU A 127 12.61 3.09 5.07
N ASP A 128 13.64 2.81 4.28
CA ASP A 128 13.56 2.81 2.82
C ASP A 128 13.48 1.39 2.27
N VAL A 129 12.48 1.12 1.43
CA VAL A 129 12.45 -0.09 0.60
C VAL A 129 13.37 0.15 -0.62
N PRO A 130 14.45 -0.62 -0.79
CA PRO A 130 15.40 -0.43 -1.89
C PRO A 130 14.72 -0.53 -3.25
N ASP A 131 15.15 0.29 -4.21
CA ASP A 131 14.65 0.20 -5.58
C ASP A 131 15.30 -0.96 -6.35
N PRO A 132 14.55 -2.00 -6.76
CA PRO A 132 15.11 -3.14 -7.47
C PRO A 132 15.26 -2.90 -8.98
N TYR A 133 14.84 -1.75 -9.54
CA TYR A 133 14.67 -1.58 -10.99
C TYR A 133 15.92 -1.92 -11.84
N TYR A 134 17.11 -1.56 -11.36
CA TYR A 134 18.40 -1.85 -12.01
C TYR A 134 19.11 -3.07 -11.42
N ALA A 135 18.42 -3.87 -10.61
CA ALA A 135 18.96 -5.03 -9.93
C ALA A 135 18.50 -6.34 -10.58
N ASP A 136 19.03 -7.44 -10.05
CA ASP A 136 18.73 -8.80 -10.48
C ASP A 136 17.47 -9.37 -9.83
N THR A 137 17.05 -10.56 -10.29
CA THR A 137 15.87 -11.26 -9.78
C THR A 137 15.93 -11.50 -8.26
N ALA A 138 17.11 -11.77 -7.70
CA ALA A 138 17.27 -12.01 -6.27
C ALA A 138 16.93 -10.75 -5.45
N MET A 139 17.27 -9.56 -5.95
CA MET A 139 16.87 -8.31 -5.32
C MET A 139 15.36 -8.08 -5.35
N PHE A 140 14.66 -8.46 -6.43
CA PHE A 140 13.19 -8.39 -6.48
C PHE A 140 12.55 -9.29 -5.42
N ASP A 141 13.09 -10.50 -5.22
CA ASP A 141 12.60 -11.43 -4.19
C ASP A 141 12.87 -10.90 -2.77
N ALA A 142 14.05 -10.31 -2.54
CA ALA A 142 14.39 -9.69 -1.26
C ALA A 142 13.50 -8.47 -0.93
N VAL A 143 13.26 -7.61 -1.92
CA VAL A 143 12.36 -6.46 -1.80
C VAL A 143 10.93 -6.92 -1.53
N LEU A 144 10.44 -7.95 -2.23
CA LEU A 144 9.12 -8.52 -1.97
C LEU A 144 9.02 -9.06 -0.55
N ALA A 145 10.02 -9.81 -0.05
CA ALA A 145 10.02 -10.34 1.31
C ALA A 145 9.99 -9.25 2.39
N MET A 146 10.71 -8.15 2.16
CA MET A 146 10.69 -6.96 3.01
C MET A 146 9.29 -6.32 3.01
N ILE A 147 8.70 -6.11 1.83
CA ILE A 147 7.34 -5.58 1.67
C ILE A 147 6.32 -6.49 2.37
N GLU A 148 6.43 -7.81 2.24
CA GLU A 148 5.53 -8.76 2.92
C GLU A 148 5.57 -8.60 4.45
N THR A 149 6.77 -8.48 5.01
CA THR A 149 6.96 -8.37 6.47
C THR A 149 6.32 -7.09 6.99
N ALA A 150 6.63 -5.95 6.36
CA ALA A 150 6.09 -4.66 6.74
C ALA A 150 4.58 -4.55 6.51
N THR A 151 4.07 -5.10 5.38
CA THR A 151 2.64 -5.10 5.05
C THR A 151 1.83 -5.93 6.05
N ARG A 152 2.36 -7.06 6.53
CA ARG A 152 1.75 -7.81 7.64
C ARG A 152 1.73 -6.99 8.94
N GLY A 153 2.79 -6.22 9.20
CA GLY A 153 2.86 -5.27 10.31
C GLY A 153 1.75 -4.22 10.25
N LEU A 154 1.60 -3.58 9.08
CA LEU A 154 0.56 -2.58 8.81
C LEU A 154 -0.84 -3.18 9.01
N PHE A 155 -1.10 -4.33 8.38
CA PHE A 155 -2.40 -4.98 8.46
C PHE A 155 -2.79 -5.32 9.90
N ARG A 156 -1.86 -5.84 10.72
CA ARG A 156 -2.12 -6.14 12.14
C ARG A 156 -2.55 -4.90 12.94
N GLN A 157 -2.06 -3.72 12.59
CA GLN A 157 -2.46 -2.47 13.26
C GLN A 157 -3.84 -2.00 12.79
N LEU A 158 -4.17 -2.18 11.50
CA LEU A 158 -5.45 -1.75 10.94
C LEU A 158 -6.61 -2.70 11.27
N GLU A 159 -6.37 -4.01 11.32
CA GLU A 159 -7.40 -5.04 11.45
C GLU A 159 -8.38 -4.82 12.64
N PRO A 160 -7.92 -4.47 13.86
CA PRO A 160 -8.84 -4.23 14.97
C PRO A 160 -9.85 -3.11 14.69
N ALA A 161 -9.39 -2.01 14.09
CA ALA A 161 -10.26 -0.88 13.75
C ALA A 161 -11.27 -1.25 12.66
N LEU A 162 -10.84 -1.97 11.64
CA LEU A 162 -11.69 -2.44 10.55
C LEU A 162 -12.82 -3.35 11.05
N ARG A 163 -12.50 -4.26 11.98
CA ARG A 163 -13.49 -5.17 12.57
C ARG A 163 -14.42 -4.46 13.58
N GLN A 164 -13.91 -3.48 14.32
CA GLN A 164 -14.70 -2.71 15.28
C GLN A 164 -15.69 -1.74 14.62
N GLY A 165 -15.38 -1.21 13.43
CA GLY A 165 -16.30 -0.42 12.61
C GLY A 165 -17.62 -1.14 12.29
N ARG A 166 -17.69 -2.47 12.47
CA ARG A 166 -18.92 -3.28 12.36
C ARG A 166 -19.79 -3.34 13.63
N ARG A 167 -19.33 -2.87 14.81
CA ARG A 167 -20.15 -2.88 16.03
C ARG A 167 -21.06 -1.65 16.05
N THR A 168 -22.19 -1.72 15.37
CA THR A 168 -23.32 -0.80 15.62
C THR A 168 -23.69 -0.83 17.10
N PRO A 169 -23.97 0.29 17.78
CA PRO A 169 -24.54 0.26 19.12
C PRO A 169 -25.87 -0.49 19.08
N ARG A 170 -25.99 -1.60 19.82
CA ARG A 170 -27.31 -2.17 20.12
C ARG A 170 -28.03 -1.17 21.00
N THR A 171 -28.98 -0.43 20.45
CA THR A 171 -29.91 0.36 21.24
C THR A 171 -30.64 -0.59 22.21
N PRO A 172 -30.62 -0.36 23.53
CA PRO A 172 -31.49 -1.10 24.44
C PRO A 172 -32.93 -0.73 24.11
N ARG A 173 -33.77 -1.72 23.79
CA ARG A 173 -35.22 -1.51 23.82
C ARG A 173 -35.64 -1.37 25.27
N ILE A 174 -36.20 -0.20 25.60
CA ILE A 174 -36.94 0.08 26.83
C ILE A 174 -38.34 -0.53 26.66
#